data_AF-A0A2N7Q2Q8-F1
#
_entry.id   AF-A0A2N7Q2Q8-F1
#
_cell.length_a   1.000
_cell.length_b   1.000
_cell.length_c   1.000
_cell.angle_alpha   90.00
_cell.angle_beta   90.00
_cell.angle_gamma   90.00
#
_symmetry.space_group_name_H-M   'P 1'
#
loop_
_entity.id
_entity.type
_entity.pdbx_description
1 polymer ?
#
loop_
_entity_poly.entity_id
_entity_poly.type
_entity_poly.pdbx_seq_one_letter_code
_entity_poly.pdbx_strand_id
1 'polypeptide(L)'
;KAKYESFGLTLIEAMSVGIPCVAYKTDITKYVLGEEGLFYSTKEELKDIIFKLKSDKALYEEKAKYSLERAKLFYKDHVKKLWEEILKSS
;
A
#
# COMPACT_ATOMS: atom_id res chain seq x y z
N LYS A 1 15.88 7.41 -3.95
CA LYS A 1 14.53 7.70 -4.48
C LYS A 1 14.22 6.61 -5.49
N ALA A 2 13.12 5.86 -5.35
CA ALA A 2 12.63 5.09 -6.48
C ALA A 2 12.31 6.11 -7.59
N LYS A 3 13.06 6.08 -8.69
CA LYS A 3 12.94 7.10 -9.75
C LYS A 3 11.62 6.95 -10.52
N TYR A 4 11.06 5.74 -10.54
CA TYR A 4 9.77 5.41 -11.12
C TYR A 4 9.20 4.20 -10.39
N GLU A 5 7.95 4.30 -9.97
CA GLU A 5 7.15 3.18 -9.51
C GLU A 5 5.92 3.19 -10.42
N SER A 6 5.87 2.25 -11.37
CA SER A 6 4.85 2.26 -12.42
C SER A 6 3.46 1.98 -11.86
N PHE A 7 3.35 0.94 -11.04
CA PHE A 7 2.12 0.61 -10.32
C PHE A 7 2.36 0.24 -8.86
N GLY A 8 3.54 -0.26 -8.49
CA GLY A 8 3.83 -0.67 -7.11
C GLY A 8 3.45 -2.12 -6.79
N LEU A 9 3.71 -3.06 -7.71
CA LEU A 9 3.48 -4.49 -7.46
C LEU A 9 4.23 -4.99 -6.21
N THR A 10 5.44 -4.50 -5.97
CA THR A 10 6.23 -4.80 -4.77
C THR A 10 5.54 -4.33 -3.48
N LEU A 11 4.84 -3.19 -3.51
CA LEU A 11 4.03 -2.73 -2.40
C LEU A 11 2.85 -3.69 -2.17
N ILE A 12 2.17 -4.10 -3.25
CA ILE A 12 1.05 -5.03 -3.17
C ILE A 12 1.49 -6.40 -2.62
N GLU A 13 2.65 -6.92 -3.07
CA GLU A 13 3.22 -8.17 -2.58
C GLU A 13 3.52 -8.10 -1.07
N ALA A 14 4.21 -7.06 -0.62
CA ALA A 14 4.49 -6.86 0.80
C ALA A 14 3.20 -6.70 1.63
N MET A 15 2.23 -5.94 1.13
CA MET A 15 0.94 -5.77 1.80
C MET A 15 0.16 -7.09 1.90
N SER A 16 0.24 -7.94 0.87
CA SER A 16 -0.46 -9.23 0.81
C SER A 16 -0.02 -10.22 1.90
N VAL A 17 1.17 -10.03 2.46
CA VAL A 17 1.70 -10.80 3.59
C VAL A 17 1.68 -10.01 4.91
N GLY A 18 0.97 -8.87 4.93
CA GLY A 18 0.74 -8.07 6.13
C GLY A 18 1.92 -7.21 6.56
N ILE A 19 2.83 -6.86 5.65
CA ILE A 19 3.90 -5.91 5.96
C ILE A 19 3.34 -4.48 5.82
N PRO A 20 3.47 -3.62 6.84
CA PRO A 20 3.20 -2.19 6.71
C PRO A 20 4.15 -1.56 5.68
N CYS A 21 3.60 -1.00 4.61
CA CYS A 21 4.39 -0.36 3.57
C CYS A 21 4.48 1.16 3.77
N VAL A 22 5.69 1.70 3.62
CA VAL A 22 5.98 3.13 3.69
C VAL A 22 6.52 3.57 2.33
N ALA A 23 5.85 4.49 1.64
CA ALA A 23 6.22 4.88 0.27
C ALA A 23 6.36 6.39 0.10
N TYR A 24 7.15 6.80 -0.91
CA TYR A 24 7.28 8.22 -1.25
C TYR A 24 5.94 8.73 -1.76
N LYS A 25 5.50 9.91 -1.31
CA LYS A 25 4.17 10.46 -1.64
C LYS A 25 4.07 10.83 -3.12
N THR A 26 3.39 10.00 -3.90
CA THR A 26 3.02 10.23 -5.30
C THR A 26 1.56 9.83 -5.49
N ASP A 27 0.95 10.16 -6.62
CA ASP A 27 -0.45 9.77 -6.87
C ASP A 27 -0.61 8.26 -7.05
N ILE A 28 0.40 7.59 -7.61
CA ILE A 28 0.44 6.12 -7.74
C ILE A 28 0.53 5.46 -6.36
N THR A 29 1.45 5.91 -5.50
CA THR A 29 1.60 5.29 -4.17
C THR A 29 0.40 5.58 -3.27
N LYS A 30 -0.24 6.75 -3.40
CA LYS A 30 -1.53 7.03 -2.75
C LYS A 30 -2.62 6.08 -3.22
N TYR A 31 -2.70 5.81 -4.53
CA TYR A 31 -3.65 4.85 -5.07
C TYR A 31 -3.40 3.43 -4.54
N VAL A 32 -2.15 2.98 -4.45
CA VAL A 32 -1.84 1.63 -3.95
C VAL A 32 -2.11 1.52 -2.45
N LEU A 33 -1.48 2.38 -1.65
CA LEU A 33 -1.54 2.30 -0.19
C LEU A 33 -2.88 2.78 0.38
N GLY A 34 -3.68 3.54 -0.37
CA GLY A 34 -4.95 4.08 0.09
C GLY A 34 -4.80 5.20 1.12
N GLU A 35 -5.94 5.65 1.66
CA GLU A 35 -6.02 6.84 2.53
C GLU A 35 -5.26 6.68 3.85
N GLU A 36 -5.24 5.46 4.43
CA GLU A 36 -4.50 5.18 5.66
C GLU A 36 -3.06 4.69 5.41
N GLY A 37 -2.57 4.83 4.18
CA GLY A 37 -1.20 4.52 3.80
C GLY A 37 -0.17 5.36 4.56
N LEU A 38 1.05 4.82 4.70
CA LEU A 38 2.17 5.54 5.29
C LEU A 38 3.01 6.19 4.19
N PHE A 39 3.10 7.52 4.24
CA PHE A 39 3.76 8.30 3.21
C PHE A 39 4.88 9.17 3.77
N TYR A 40 5.94 9.34 2.99
CA TYR A 40 7.01 10.29 3.28
C TYR A 40 7.32 11.15 2.06
N SER A 41 7.83 12.35 2.32
CA SER A 41 8.32 13.32 1.34
C SER A 41 9.80 13.66 1.58
N THR A 42 10.29 13.46 2.81
CA THR A 42 11.69 13.70 3.21
C THR A 42 12.34 12.45 3.80
N LYS A 43 13.68 12.45 3.92
CA LYS A 43 14.41 11.34 4.56
C LYS A 43 14.13 11.27 6.07
N GLU A 44 13.97 12.43 6.68
CA GLU A 44 13.64 12.59 8.10
C GLU A 44 12.27 11.99 8.40
N GLU A 45 11.25 12.29 7.59
CA GLU A 45 9.92 11.66 7.74
C GLU A 45 9.97 10.14 7.59
N LEU A 46 10.71 9.63 6.60
CA LEU A 46 10.89 8.19 6.42
C LEU A 46 11.52 7.56 7.66
N LYS A 47 12.58 8.17 8.18
CA LYS A 47 13.28 7.74 9.39
C LYS A 47 12.31 7.68 10.56
N ASP A 48 11.56 8.76 10.81
CA ASP A 48 10.64 8.87 11.94
C ASP A 48 9.51 7.83 11.87
N ILE A 49 8.95 7.58 10.68
CA ILE A 49 7.94 6.53 10.47
C ILE A 49 8.51 5.15 10.78
N ILE A 50 9.71 4.83 10.28
CA ILE A 50 10.35 3.54 10.53
C ILE A 50 10.60 3.33 12.02
N PHE A 51 11.11 4.33 12.73
CA PHE A 51 11.32 4.23 14.17
C PHE A 51 10.02 4.07 14.93
N LYS A 52 8.96 4.81 14.54
CA LYS A 52 7.63 4.69 15.17
C LYS A 52 7.06 3.28 15.01
N LEU A 53 7.08 2.73 13.79
CA LEU A 53 6.64 1.36 13.52
C LEU A 53 7.46 0.32 14.29
N LYS A 54 8.76 0.57 14.49
CA LYS A 54 9.63 -0.33 15.25
C LYS A 54 9.35 -0.29 16.76
N SER A 55 9.06 0.90 17.30
CA SER A 55 8.87 1.09 18.75
C SER A 55 7.44 0.85 19.23
N ASP A 56 6.45 1.01 18.35
CA ASP A 56 5.03 0.90 18.66
C ASP A 56 4.44 -0.35 18.01
N LYS A 57 4.39 -1.44 18.77
CA LYS A 57 3.87 -2.73 18.32
C LYS A 57 2.39 -2.66 17.92
N ALA A 58 1.58 -1.90 18.67
CA ALA A 58 0.15 -1.79 18.39
C ALA A 58 -0.08 -1.08 17.05
N LEU A 59 0.66 0.00 16.79
CA LEU A 59 0.64 0.67 15.49
C LEU A 59 1.10 -0.26 14.36
N TYR A 60 2.16 -1.04 14.57
CA TYR A 60 2.63 -1.99 13.56
C TYR A 60 1.53 -3.01 13.21
N GLU A 61 0.89 -3.61 14.21
CA GLU A 61 -0.18 -4.60 14.01
C GLU A 61 -1.41 -4.00 13.33
N GLU A 62 -1.79 -2.77 13.70
CA GLU A 62 -2.86 -2.02 13.03
C GLU A 62 -2.54 -1.84 11.54
N LYS A 63 -1.33 -1.36 11.22
CA LYS A 63 -0.92 -1.13 9.83
C LYS A 63 -0.68 -2.42 9.05
N ALA A 64 -0.28 -3.50 9.71
CA ALA A 64 -0.16 -4.83 9.11
C ALA A 64 -1.53 -5.35 8.69
N LYS A 65 -2.54 -5.22 9.57
CA LYS A 65 -3.93 -5.58 9.27
C LYS A 65 -4.50 -4.74 8.14
N TYR A 66 -4.26 -3.43 8.18
CA TYR A 66 -4.67 -2.54 7.09
C TYR A 66 -4.05 -2.95 5.75
N SER A 67 -2.74 -3.24 5.72
CA SER A 67 -2.05 -3.73 4.52
C SER A 67 -2.72 -4.98 3.95
N LEU A 68 -3.04 -5.97 4.78
CA LEU A 68 -3.73 -7.19 4.35
C LEU A 68 -5.08 -6.89 3.70
N GLU A 69 -5.90 -6.06 4.35
CA GLU A 69 -7.22 -5.72 3.82
C GLU A 69 -7.13 -4.91 2.52
N ARG A 70 -6.22 -3.95 2.46
CA ARG A 70 -6.01 -3.11 1.27
C ARG A 70 -5.52 -3.92 0.08
N ALA A 71 -4.64 -4.90 0.29
CA ALA A 71 -4.12 -5.76 -0.78
C ALA A 71 -5.22 -6.53 -1.52
N LYS A 72 -6.35 -6.83 -0.87
CA LYS A 72 -7.47 -7.59 -1.46
C LYS A 72 -8.10 -6.89 -2.68
N LEU A 73 -8.00 -5.56 -2.77
CA LEU A 73 -8.46 -4.81 -3.95
C LEU A 73 -7.67 -5.13 -5.21
N PHE A 74 -6.46 -5.67 -5.07
CA PHE A 74 -5.58 -6.01 -6.19
C PHE A 74 -5.52 -7.51 -6.44
N TYR A 75 -6.32 -8.31 -5.71
CA TYR A 75 -6.37 -9.75 -5.91
C TYR A 75 -7.00 -10.07 -7.27
N LYS A 76 -6.52 -11.16 -7.88
CA LYS A 76 -6.93 -11.59 -9.21
C LYS A 76 -8.45 -11.68 -9.35
N ASP A 77 -9.15 -12.21 -8.36
CA ASP A 77 -10.60 -12.38 -8.40
C ASP A 77 -11.34 -11.02 -8.36
N HIS A 78 -10.84 -10.06 -7.57
CA HIS A 78 -11.39 -8.71 -7.53
C HIS A 78 -11.17 -8.00 -8.88
N VAL A 79 -9.95 -8.06 -9.41
CA VAL A 79 -9.60 -7.46 -10.71
C VAL A 79 -10.42 -8.11 -11.84
N LYS A 80 -10.58 -9.43 -11.83
CA LYS A 80 -11.42 -10.15 -12.79
C LYS A 80 -12.86 -9.65 -12.76
N LYS A 81 -13.43 -9.46 -11.58
CA LYS A 81 -14.80 -8.94 -11.42
C LYS A 81 -14.95 -7.54 -12.02
N LEU A 82 -13.98 -6.65 -11.80
CA LEU A 82 -13.98 -5.31 -12.41
C LEU A 82 -14.00 -5.37 -13.93
N TRP A 83 -13.24 -6.29 -14.53
CA TRP A 83 -13.26 -6.53 -15.98
C TRP A 83 -14.62 -7.04 -16.48
N GLU A 84 -15.22 -7.99 -15.78
CA GLU A 84 -16.55 -8.52 -16.12
C GLU A 84 -17.63 -7.43 -16.08
N GLU A 85 -17.55 -6.49 -15.14
CA GLU A 85 -18.48 -5.36 -15.02
C GLU A 85 -18.33 -4.39 -16.21
N ILE A 86 -17.09 -4.04 -16.57
CA ILE A 86 -16.82 -3.17 -17.74
C ILE A 86 -17.38 -3.79 -19.02
N LEU A 87 -17.12 -5.08 -19.25
CA LEU A 87 -17.58 -5.79 -20.44
C LEU A 87 -19.10 -5.93 -20.52
N LYS A 88 -19.81 -5.98 -19.38
CA LYS A 88 -21.28 -5.98 -19.34
C LYS A 88 -21.89 -4.60 -19.54
N SER A 89 -21.12 -3.54 -19.27
CA SER A 89 -21.53 -2.15 -19.46
C SER A 89 -21.23 -1.59 -20.85
N SER A 90 -20.57 -2.38 -21.70
CA SER A 90 -20.27 -2.09 -23.11
C SER A 90 -21.30 -2.72 -24.03
#